data_AF-A0A523N7T2-F1
#
_entry.id   AF-A0A523N7T2-F1
#
_cell.length_a   1.000
_cell.length_b   1.000
_cell.length_c   1.000
_cell.angle_alpha   90.00
_cell.angle_beta   90.00
_cell.angle_gamma   90.00
#
_symmetry.space_group_name_H-M   'P 1'
#
loop_
_entity.id
_entity.type
_entity.pdbx_description
1 polymer ?
#
loop_
_entity_poly.entity_id
_entity_poly.type
_entity_poly.pdbx_seq_one_letter_code
_entity_poly.pdbx_strand_id
1 'polypeptide(L)' 'MDPTADAVAVESIRALSVEDRLRVAQSLRTFAWDLKTSVIARRHPELSQAEVAAMVREMFSGDSA' A
#
# COMPACT_ATOMS: atom_id res chain seq x y z
N MET A 1 3.63 22.40 -0.28
CA MET A 1 2.38 21.62 -0.36
C MET A 1 1.29 22.53 0.17
N ASP A 2 0.19 22.70 -0.55
CA ASP A 2 -0.87 23.64 -0.17
C ASP A 2 -1.80 22.97 0.85
N PRO A 3 -1.88 23.45 2.10
CA PRO A 3 -2.70 22.83 3.14
C PRO A 3 -4.19 22.80 2.81
N THR A 4 -4.66 23.66 1.90
CA THR A 4 -6.06 23.67 1.45
C THR A 4 -6.36 22.52 0.49
N ALA A 5 -5.38 22.08 -0.30
CA ALA A 5 -5.52 20.91 -1.18
C ALA A 5 -5.63 19.60 -0.38
N ASP A 6 -4.87 19.48 0.70
CA ASP A 6 -4.89 18.31 1.58
C ASP A 6 -6.23 18.19 2.33
N ALA A 7 -6.83 19.31 2.76
CA ALA A 7 -8.11 19.34 3.46
C ALA A 7 -9.28 18.89 2.56
N VAL A 8 -9.32 19.36 1.30
CA VAL A 8 -10.35 18.99 0.32
C VAL A 8 -10.30 17.49 -0.04
N ALA A 9 -9.10 16.91 -0.08
CA ALA A 9 -8.92 15.48 -0.35
C ALA A 9 -9.49 14.59 0.77
N VAL A 10 -9.31 14.98 2.04
CA VAL A 10 -9.82 14.23 3.19
C VAL A 10 -11.36 14.26 3.26
N GLU A 11 -11.99 15.41 2.99
CA GLU A 11 -13.46 15.49 2.94
C GLU A 11 -14.05 14.64 1.81
N SER A 12 -13.39 14.60 0.66
CA SER A 12 -13.80 13.76 -0.47
C SER A 12 -13.75 12.26 -0.13
N ILE A 13 -12.74 11.83 0.64
CA ILE A 13 -12.66 10.45 1.15
C ILE A 13 -13.77 10.16 2.17
N ARG A 14 -14.14 11.16 3.00
CA ARG A 14 -15.25 11.03 3.95
C ARG A 14 -16.62 10.98 3.27
N ALA A 15 -16.76 11.58 2.10
CA ALA A 15 -17.99 11.50 1.30
C ALA A 15 -18.19 10.14 0.61
N LEU A 16 -17.15 9.31 0.52
CA LEU A 16 -17.25 7.97 -0.07
C LEU A 16 -18.12 7.05 0.77
N SER A 17 -18.88 6.19 0.07
CA SER A 17 -19.54 5.04 0.67
C SER A 17 -18.53 4.10 1.34
N VAL A 18 -18.97 3.27 2.28
CA VAL A 18 -18.10 2.26 2.91
C VAL A 18 -17.51 1.31 1.87
N GLU A 19 -18.31 0.92 0.86
CA GLU A 19 -17.87 0.07 -0.24
C GLU A 19 -16.74 0.74 -1.06
N ASP A 20 -16.89 2.02 -1.41
CA ASP A 20 -15.86 2.75 -2.13
C ASP A 20 -14.58 2.91 -1.31
N ARG A 21 -14.70 3.14 0.00
CA ARG A 21 -13.52 3.19 0.88
C ARG A 21 -12.81 1.85 0.94
N LEU A 22 -13.54 0.73 1.03
CA LEU A 22 -12.95 -0.61 1.00
C LEU A 22 -12.27 -0.88 -0.35
N ARG A 23 -12.91 -0.49 -1.45
CA ARG A 23 -12.33 -0.60 -2.81
C ARG A 23 -11.03 0.19 -2.92
N VAL A 24 -11.01 1.45 -2.47
CA VAL A 24 -9.81 2.29 -2.46
C VAL A 24 -8.72 1.69 -1.57
N ALA A 25 -9.06 1.25 -0.36
CA ALA A 25 -8.11 0.62 0.55
C ALA A 25 -7.49 -0.65 -0.06
N GLN A 26 -8.30 -1.48 -0.72
CA GLN A 26 -7.84 -2.67 -1.42
C GLN A 26 -6.91 -2.31 -2.59
N SER A 27 -7.25 -1.31 -3.40
CA SER A 27 -6.40 -0.84 -4.50
C SER A 27 -5.05 -0.31 -3.99
N LEU A 28 -5.06 0.47 -2.91
CA LEU A 28 -3.84 0.99 -2.28
C LEU A 28 -2.97 -0.15 -1.73
N ARG A 29 -3.58 -1.15 -1.09
CA ARG A 29 -2.88 -2.33 -0.59
C ARG A 29 -2.19 -3.10 -1.72
N THR A 30 -2.90 -3.37 -2.82
CA THR A 30 -2.34 -4.05 -3.99
C THR A 30 -1.19 -3.25 -4.59
N PHE A 31 -1.37 -1.94 -4.79
CA PHE A 31 -0.31 -1.08 -5.33
C PHE A 31 0.94 -1.06 -4.43
N ALA A 32 0.75 -0.93 -3.12
CA ALA A 32 1.87 -0.94 -2.18
C ALA A 32 2.60 -2.28 -2.17
N TRP A 33 1.88 -3.39 -2.30
CA TRP A 33 2.45 -4.73 -2.44
C TRP A 33 3.32 -4.84 -3.69
N ASP A 34 2.80 -4.45 -4.86
CA ASP A 34 3.51 -4.53 -6.14
C ASP A 34 4.78 -3.67 -6.15
N LEU A 35 4.68 -2.47 -5.58
CA LEU A 35 5.81 -1.55 -5.44
C LEU A 35 6.91 -2.16 -4.55
N LYS A 36 6.55 -2.70 -3.38
CA LYS A 36 7.51 -3.32 -2.45
C LYS A 36 8.17 -4.55 -3.07
N THR A 37 7.38 -5.41 -3.72
CA THR A 37 7.88 -6.58 -4.45
C THR A 37 8.91 -6.18 -5.49
N SER A 38 8.59 -5.18 -6.32
CA SER A 38 9.48 -4.68 -7.38
C SER A 38 10.77 -4.09 -6.82
N VAL A 39 10.70 -3.34 -5.73
CA VAL A 39 11.87 -2.75 -5.08
C VAL A 39 12.78 -3.81 -4.48
N ILE A 40 12.22 -4.81 -3.78
CA ILE A 40 13.01 -5.88 -3.16
C ILE A 40 13.64 -6.76 -4.25
N ALA A 41 12.87 -7.20 -5.25
CA ALA A 41 13.39 -8.01 -6.35
C ALA A 41 14.51 -7.31 -7.12
N ARG A 42 14.43 -5.98 -7.29
CA ARG A 42 15.49 -5.20 -7.95
C ARG A 42 16.75 -5.08 -7.09
N ARG A 43 16.62 -4.98 -5.76
CA ARG A 43 17.75 -4.86 -4.83
C ARG A 43 18.41 -6.20 -4.51
N HIS A 44 17.64 -7.29 -4.62
CA HIS A 44 18.03 -8.64 -4.26
C HIS A 44 17.68 -9.63 -5.40
N PRO A 45 18.36 -9.55 -6.55
CA PRO A 45 18.10 -10.43 -7.69
C PRO A 45 18.39 -11.91 -7.40
N GLU A 46 19.13 -12.21 -6.33
CA GLU A 46 19.43 -13.55 -5.84
C GLU A 46 18.23 -14.24 -5.16
N LEU A 47 17.25 -13.47 -4.68
CA LEU A 47 16.10 -14.01 -3.97
C LEU A 47 15.09 -14.61 -4.94
N SER A 48 14.51 -15.74 -4.53
CA SER A 48 13.34 -16.29 -5.22
C SER A 48 12.11 -15.41 -5.00
N GLN A 49 11.14 -15.52 -5.90
CA GLN A 49 9.85 -14.82 -5.77
C GLN A 49 9.11 -15.17 -4.46
N ALA A 50 9.30 -16.39 -3.95
CA ALA A 50 8.69 -16.81 -2.69
C ALA A 50 9.30 -16.09 -1.48
N GLU A 51 10.62 -15.90 -1.48
CA GLU A 51 11.34 -15.17 -0.43
C GLU A 51 11.00 -13.68 -0.46
N VAL A 52 10.98 -13.07 -1.65
CA VAL A 52 10.52 -11.68 -1.83
C VAL A 52 9.10 -11.51 -1.27
N ALA A 53 8.18 -12.40 -1.63
CA ALA A 53 6.80 -12.35 -1.13
C ALA A 53 6.73 -12.50 0.40
N ALA A 54 7.53 -13.38 1.00
CA ALA A 54 7.59 -13.55 2.45
C ALA A 54 8.05 -12.24 3.14
N MET A 55 9.13 -11.63 2.65
CA MET A 55 9.62 -10.35 3.17
C MET A 55 8.58 -9.24 3.06
N VAL A 56 7.85 -9.16 1.94
CA VAL A 56 6.76 -8.17 1.79
C VAL A 56 5.66 -8.43 2.82
N ARG A 57 5.25 -9.68 3.07
CA ARG A 57 4.24 -9.99 4.11
C ARG A 57 4.66 -9.55 5.50
N GLU A 58 5.91 -9.76 5.87
CA GLU A 58 6.44 -9.35 7.18
C GLU A 58 6.32 -7.83 7.37
N MET A 59 6.63 -7.04 6.33
CA MET A 59 6.48 -5.58 6.38
C MET A 59 5.04 -5.12 6.59
N PHE A 60 4.06 -5.83 6.03
CA PHE A 60 2.63 -5.50 6.22
C PHE A 60 2.05 -6.07 7.53
N SER A 61 2.69 -7.07 8.13
CA SER A 61 2.24 -7.70 9.38
C SER A 61 2.83 -7.02 10.62
N GLY A 62 3.94 -6.30 10.47
CA GLY A 62 4.67 -5.63 11.54
C GLY A 62 4.00 -4.39 12.17
N ASP A 63 2.89 -3.90 11.60
CA ASP A 63 2.14 -2.72 12.08
C ASP A 63 0.99 -3.08 13.06
N SER A 64 0.94 -4.33 13.55
CA SER A 64 -0.08 -4.81 14.50
C SER A 64 0.43 -4.94 15.95
N ALA A 65 1.46 -4.17 16.32
CA ALA A 65 2.01 -4.11 17.69
C ALA A 65 1.77 -2.74 18.34
#